data_AF-A0A4Y1ZNY6-F1
#
_entry.id   AF-A0A4Y1ZNY6-F1
#
_cell.length_a   1.000
_cell.length_b   1.000
_cell.length_c   1.000
_cell.angle_alpha   90.00
_cell.angle_beta   90.00
_cell.angle_gamma   90.00
#
_symmetry.space_group_name_H-M   'P 1'
#
loop_
_entity.id
_entity.type
_entity.pdbx_description
1 polymer ?
#
loop_
_entity_poly.entity_id
_entity_poly.type
_entity_poly.pdbx_seq_one_letter_code
_entity_poly.pdbx_strand_id
1 'polypeptide(L)'
;MLMEKGIKDKVAFSKYALMEANECFTQGYTHEHFRAYCVQVLGISGMYYYPSLSDIVDCASEVIAVVLFSHQMTGEFYRLGGWSGLTEVDRKIDDRLSNDDDTDDK
;
A
#
# COMPACT_ATOMS: atom_id res chain seq x y z
N MET A 1 -13.77 -24.09 -2.70
CA MET A 1 -14.50 -23.03 -1.97
C MET A 1 -13.56 -22.42 -0.94
N LEU A 2 -12.99 -21.24 -1.20
CA LEU A 2 -12.15 -20.49 -0.25
C LEU A 2 -12.81 -19.18 0.23
N MET A 3 -14.01 -18.85 -0.27
CA MET A 3 -14.63 -17.52 -0.07
C MET A 3 -15.67 -17.43 1.05
N GLU A 4 -15.78 -18.39 1.98
CA GLU A 4 -16.75 -18.28 3.07
C GLU A 4 -16.26 -17.40 4.25
N LYS A 5 -14.98 -17.02 4.29
CA LYS A 5 -14.36 -16.23 5.38
C LYS A 5 -13.61 -14.98 4.91
N GLY A 6 -14.04 -14.37 3.80
CA GLY A 6 -13.49 -13.11 3.29
C GLY A 6 -14.12 -11.86 3.91
N ILE A 7 -13.49 -10.71 3.68
CA ILE A 7 -14.08 -9.39 3.92
C ILE A 7 -15.33 -9.27 3.05
N LYS A 8 -16.48 -8.98 3.68
CA LYS A 8 -17.80 -9.14 3.04
C LYS A 8 -18.26 -7.92 2.25
N ASP A 9 -17.73 -6.75 2.56
CA ASP A 9 -18.10 -5.48 1.94
C ASP A 9 -17.00 -4.42 2.09
N LYS A 10 -17.18 -3.27 1.42
CA LYS A 10 -16.26 -2.13 1.46
C LYS A 10 -16.14 -1.45 2.83
N VAL A 11 -17.17 -1.54 3.67
CA VAL A 11 -17.15 -0.93 5.01
C VAL A 11 -16.24 -1.72 5.93
N ALA A 12 -16.33 -3.05 5.90
CA ALA A 12 -15.39 -3.92 6.59
C ALA A 12 -13.98 -3.75 6.04
N PHE A 13 -13.82 -3.70 4.70
CA PHE A 13 -12.52 -3.49 4.06
C PHE A 13 -11.85 -2.20 4.51
N SER A 14 -12.54 -1.06 4.40
CA SER A 14 -11.98 0.25 4.76
C SER A 14 -11.56 0.33 6.22
N LYS A 15 -12.33 -0.29 7.14
CA LYS A 15 -11.93 -0.38 8.56
C LYS A 15 -10.61 -1.11 8.73
N TYR A 16 -10.45 -2.29 8.11
CA TYR A 16 -9.19 -3.04 8.19
C TYR A 16 -8.04 -2.30 7.52
N ALA A 17 -8.25 -1.70 6.35
CA ALA A 17 -7.24 -0.93 5.65
C ALA A 17 -6.80 0.32 6.45
N LEU A 18 -7.71 0.98 7.17
CA LEU A 18 -7.36 2.09 8.07
C LEU A 18 -6.67 1.62 9.35
N MET A 19 -7.05 0.46 9.90
CA MET A 19 -6.33 -0.15 11.02
C MET A 19 -4.88 -0.50 10.62
N GLU A 20 -4.69 -1.09 9.44
CA GLU A 20 -3.37 -1.40 8.90
C GLU A 20 -2.52 -0.13 8.71
N ALA A 21 -3.14 0.98 8.31
CA ALA A 21 -2.43 2.26 8.23
C ALA A 21 -1.85 2.67 9.60
N ASN A 22 -2.62 2.52 10.68
CA ASN A 22 -2.11 2.85 12.03
C ASN A 22 -0.90 1.98 12.40
N GLU A 23 -0.90 0.70 12.03
CA GLU A 23 0.23 -0.20 12.27
C GLU A 23 1.46 0.16 11.40
N CYS A 24 1.23 0.42 10.11
CA CYS A 24 2.27 0.82 9.15
C CYS A 24 2.95 2.15 9.50
N PHE A 25 2.24 3.09 10.10
CA PHE A 25 2.73 4.44 10.39
C PHE A 25 2.90 4.72 11.89
N THR A 26 3.05 3.69 12.73
CA THR A 26 3.30 3.84 14.19
C THR A 26 4.50 4.73 14.51
N GLN A 27 5.52 4.72 13.65
CA GLN A 27 6.74 5.53 13.80
C GLN A 27 6.72 6.83 12.97
N GLY A 28 5.57 7.17 12.39
CA GLY A 28 5.40 8.28 11.46
C GLY A 28 5.51 7.87 9.99
N TYR A 29 5.32 8.85 9.11
CA TYR A 29 5.34 8.62 7.67
C TYR A 29 6.76 8.42 7.13
N THR A 30 6.93 7.38 6.31
CA THR A 30 8.04 7.24 5.35
C THR A 30 7.50 6.81 4.00
N HIS A 31 8.23 7.08 2.92
CA HIS A 31 7.84 6.63 1.59
C HIS A 31 7.87 5.10 1.47
N GLU A 32 8.80 4.44 2.15
CA GLU A 32 8.90 2.98 2.24
C GLU A 32 7.66 2.36 2.89
N HIS A 33 7.22 2.91 4.03
CA HIS A 33 6.01 2.42 4.72
C HIS A 33 4.76 2.71 3.88
N PHE A 34 4.69 3.87 3.23
CA PHE A 34 3.56 4.20 2.35
C PHE A 34 3.44 3.24 1.17
N ARG A 35 4.57 2.90 0.54
CA ARG A 35 4.61 1.89 -0.52
C ARG A 35 4.19 0.52 -0.01
N ALA A 36 4.73 0.07 1.12
CA ALA A 36 4.38 -1.21 1.72
C ALA A 36 2.87 -1.30 2.03
N TYR A 37 2.31 -0.24 2.60
CA TYR A 37 0.89 -0.09 2.82
C TYR A 37 0.07 -0.23 1.53
N CYS A 38 0.46 0.48 0.47
CA CYS A 38 -0.20 0.38 -0.84
C CYS A 38 -0.21 -1.06 -1.38
N VAL A 39 0.93 -1.75 -1.29
CA VAL A 39 1.07 -3.15 -1.74
C VAL A 39 0.16 -4.09 -0.95
N GLN A 40 0.08 -3.94 0.37
CA GLN A 40 -0.79 -4.77 1.20
C GLN A 40 -2.27 -4.54 0.88
N VAL A 41 -2.71 -3.28 0.84
CA VAL A 41 -4.11 -2.92 0.59
C VAL A 41 -4.54 -3.36 -0.81
N LEU A 42 -3.74 -3.09 -1.84
CA LEU A 42 -4.04 -3.51 -3.20
C LEU A 42 -3.97 -5.03 -3.37
N GLY A 43 -2.98 -5.69 -2.77
CA GLY A 43 -2.83 -7.15 -2.81
C GLY A 43 -4.03 -7.87 -2.21
N ILE A 44 -4.53 -7.42 -1.06
CA ILE A 44 -5.75 -7.95 -0.46
C ILE A 44 -6.96 -7.66 -1.34
N SER A 45 -7.10 -6.45 -1.86
CA SER A 45 -8.23 -6.07 -2.72
C SER A 45 -8.29 -6.89 -4.01
N GLY A 46 -7.14 -7.25 -4.58
CA GLY A 46 -7.03 -8.06 -5.81
C GLY A 46 -7.65 -9.45 -5.67
N MET A 47 -7.70 -10.00 -4.45
CA MET A 47 -8.37 -11.27 -4.16
C MET A 47 -9.90 -11.21 -4.35
N TYR A 48 -10.48 -10.00 -4.44
CA TYR A 48 -11.90 -9.76 -4.63
C TYR A 48 -12.25 -9.30 -6.06
N TYR A 49 -11.28 -9.34 -6.99
CA TYR A 49 -11.47 -8.91 -8.37
C TYR A 49 -12.37 -9.86 -9.19
N TYR A 50 -12.50 -11.14 -8.79
CA TYR A 50 -13.34 -12.13 -9.46
C TYR A 50 -14.14 -13.00 -8.46
N PRO A 51 -15.46 -13.22 -8.63
CA PRO A 51 -16.34 -12.70 -9.68
C PRO A 51 -16.93 -11.33 -9.33
N SER A 52 -16.66 -10.36 -10.22
CA SER A 52 -17.30 -9.06 -10.49
C SER A 52 -18.30 -8.49 -9.46
N LEU A 53 -18.11 -7.20 -9.14
CA LEU A 53 -18.98 -6.28 -8.34
C LEU A 53 -18.53 -6.05 -6.89
N SER A 54 -17.28 -6.33 -6.55
CA SER A 54 -16.78 -5.90 -5.25
C SER A 54 -16.30 -4.45 -5.30
N ASP A 55 -17.07 -3.55 -4.69
CA ASP A 55 -16.65 -2.15 -4.40
C ASP A 55 -15.34 -2.08 -3.58
N ILE A 56 -14.80 -3.22 -3.13
CA ILE A 56 -13.55 -3.32 -2.37
C ILE A 56 -12.35 -2.77 -3.15
N VAL A 57 -12.27 -3.01 -4.47
CA VAL A 57 -11.13 -2.54 -5.28
C VAL A 57 -11.14 -1.00 -5.39
N ASP A 58 -12.32 -0.43 -5.63
CA ASP A 58 -12.47 1.04 -5.65
C ASP A 58 -12.21 1.62 -4.26
N CYS A 59 -12.75 0.97 -3.21
CA CYS A 59 -12.52 1.35 -1.81
C CYS A 59 -11.03 1.29 -1.40
N ALA A 60 -10.25 0.36 -1.95
CA ALA A 60 -8.81 0.31 -1.75
C ALA A 60 -8.12 1.59 -2.22
N SER A 61 -8.47 2.07 -3.41
CA SER A 61 -7.93 3.33 -3.94
C SER A 61 -8.36 4.52 -3.10
N GLU A 62 -9.62 4.56 -2.67
CA GLU A 62 -10.15 5.63 -1.80
C GLU A 62 -9.41 5.70 -0.46
N VAL A 63 -9.21 4.57 0.21
CA VAL A 63 -8.53 4.54 1.51
C VAL A 63 -7.06 4.91 1.39
N ILE A 64 -6.36 4.42 0.35
CA ILE A 64 -4.98 4.82 0.05
C ILE A 64 -4.89 6.33 -0.15
N ALA A 65 -5.82 6.91 -0.92
CA ALA A 65 -5.85 8.35 -1.16
C ALA A 65 -6.07 9.15 0.14
N VAL A 66 -6.98 8.69 1.01
CA VAL A 66 -7.25 9.32 2.31
C VAL A 66 -6.02 9.27 3.24
N VAL A 67 -5.33 8.13 3.29
CA VAL A 67 -4.11 7.97 4.10
C VAL A 67 -2.98 8.84 3.55
N LEU A 68 -2.77 8.88 2.23
CA LEU A 68 -1.77 9.78 1.65
C LEU A 68 -2.10 11.24 1.95
N PHE A 69 -3.37 11.62 1.79
CA PHE A 69 -3.83 12.98 2.05
C PHE A 69 -3.61 13.38 3.51
N SER A 70 -3.86 12.49 4.49
CA SER A 70 -3.62 12.80 5.90
C SER A 70 -2.15 13.15 6.17
N HIS A 71 -1.20 12.40 5.60
CA HIS A 71 0.23 12.68 5.72
C HIS A 71 0.72 13.88 4.89
N GLN A 72 0.00 14.23 3.82
CA GLN A 72 0.22 15.49 3.12
C GLN A 72 -0.19 16.69 3.99
N MET A 73 -1.30 16.56 4.74
CA MET A 73 -1.78 17.61 5.64
C MET A 73 -0.89 17.82 6.88
N THR A 74 -0.19 16.78 7.34
CA THR A 74 0.84 16.92 8.39
C THR A 74 2.16 17.52 7.85
N GLY A 75 2.33 17.55 6.52
CA GLY A 75 3.55 18.01 5.85
C GLY A 75 4.67 16.96 5.83
N GLU A 76 4.48 15.78 6.43
CA GLU A 76 5.48 14.73 6.47
C GLU A 76 5.87 14.23 5.07
N PHE A 77 4.87 14.07 4.19
CA PHE A 77 5.08 13.69 2.79
C PHE A 77 6.04 14.64 2.08
N TYR A 78 5.80 15.94 2.19
CA TYR A 78 6.61 16.96 1.51
C TYR A 78 8.00 17.13 2.13
N ARG A 79 8.12 16.96 3.46
CA ARG A 79 9.40 17.01 4.17
C ARG A 79 10.36 15.91 3.70
N LEU A 80 9.83 14.79 3.24
CA LEU A 80 10.61 13.69 2.65
C LEU A 80 10.75 13.81 1.12
N GLY A 81 10.58 15.00 0.54
CA GLY A 81 10.75 15.21 -0.90
C GLY A 81 9.52 14.86 -1.76
N GLY A 82 8.37 14.59 -1.14
CA GLY A 82 7.10 14.35 -1.82
C GLY A 82 7.20 13.25 -2.88
N TRP A 83 6.62 13.50 -4.05
CA TRP A 83 6.61 12.54 -5.16
C TRP A 83 8.02 12.14 -5.63
N SER A 84 8.98 13.07 -5.62
CA SER A 84 10.37 12.77 -5.99
C SER A 84 11.02 11.81 -5.01
N GLY A 85 10.77 11.98 -3.71
CA GLY A 85 11.26 11.06 -2.68
C GLY A 85 10.65 9.67 -2.80
N LEU A 86 9.35 9.58 -3.12
CA LEU A 86 8.70 8.31 -3.37
C LEU A 86 9.30 7.57 -4.59
N THR A 87 9.53 8.28 -5.70
CA THR A 87 10.19 7.72 -6.89
C THR A 87 11.61 7.24 -6.59
N GLU A 88 12.35 7.92 -5.71
CA GLU A 88 13.69 7.48 -5.31
C GLU A 88 13.66 6.16 -4.54
N VAL A 89 12.65 5.96 -3.68
CA VAL A 89 12.44 4.69 -2.97
C VAL A 89 12.18 3.55 -3.95
N ASP A 90 11.31 3.76 -4.94
CA ASP A 90 11.04 2.75 -5.97
C ASP A 90 12.31 2.37 -6.74
N ARG A 91 13.08 3.38 -7.18
CA ARG A 91 14.34 3.15 -7.90
C ARG A 91 15.35 2.35 -7.07
N LYS A 92 15.47 2.64 -5.77
CA LYS A 92 16.38 1.88 -4.87
C LYS A 92 15.98 0.42 -4.73
N ILE A 93 14.69 0.10 -4.83
CA ILE A 93 14.21 -1.28 -4.77
C ILE A 93 14.54 -2.00 -6.07
N ASP A 94 14.28 -1.37 -7.21
CA ASP A 94 14.60 -1.93 -8.53
C ASP A 94 16.11 -2.21 -8.66
N ASP A 95 16.95 -1.26 -8.22
CA ASP A 95 18.41 -1.44 -8.20
C ASP A 95 18.81 -2.65 -7.34
N ARG A 96 18.18 -2.87 -6.18
CA ARG A 96 18.48 -4.03 -5.32
C ARG A 96 18.12 -5.35 -6.01
N LEU A 97 16.94 -5.41 -6.61
CA LEU A 97 16.48 -6.62 -7.33
C LEU A 97 17.41 -6.96 -8.51
N SER A 98 17.92 -5.95 -9.22
CA SER A 98 18.84 -6.18 -10.34
C SER A 98 20.23 -6.69 -9.93
N ASN A 99 20.70 -6.39 -8.72
CA ASN A 99 22.02 -6.81 -8.25
C ASN A 99 22.03 -8.20 -7.59
N ASP A 100 20.87 -8.68 -7.13
CA ASP A 100 20.74 -10.02 -6.54
C ASP A 100 20.78 -11.13 -7.62
N ASP A 101 20.37 -10.84 -8.87
CA ASP A 101 20.45 -11.76 -10.02
C ASP A 101 21.90 -12.03 -10.49
N ASP A 102 22.86 -11.16 -10.16
CA ASP A 102 24.27 -11.27 -10.60
C ASP A 102 25.15 -12.10 -9.64
N THR A 103 24.60 -12.57 -8.52
CA THR A 103 25.37 -13.27 -7.46
C THR A 103 25.26 -14.79 -7.43
N ASP A 104 24.43 -15.42 -8.26
CA ASP A 104 24.21 -16.87 -8.26
C ASP A 104 25.11 -17.69 -9.22
N ASP A 105 26.00 -17.03 -9.99
CA ASP A 105 26.90 -17.69 -10.97
C ASP A 105 28.41 -17.53 -10.61
N LYS A 106 28.88 -18.08 -9.48
CA LYS A 106 30.32 -18.30 -9.23
C LYS A 106 30.64 -19.60 -8.48
#